data_AF-A0A9D9EJD1-F1
#
_entry.id   AF-A0A9D9EJD1-F1
#
_cell.length_a   1.000
_cell.length_b   1.000
_cell.length_c   1.000
_cell.angle_alpha   90.00
_cell.angle_beta   90.00
_cell.angle_gamma   90.00
#
_symmetry.space_group_name_H-M   'P 1'
#
loop_
_entity.id
_entity.type
_entity.pdbx_description
1 polymer ?
#
loop_
_entity_poly.entity_id
_entity_poly.type
_entity_poly.pdbx_seq_one_letter_code
_entity_poly.pdbx_strand_id
1 'polypeptide(L)'
;QGEEENACACYSDPLDYLYEPNASILKAGAFKIIANTYGLGKLHPNSHLYTSGTLVSGFPGRIFKVCGIHPAKASFCKDLDKANLAVRNFPCKTEELKRKLKIKDGGELYIFATTLANGKHVIIRCRKTA
;
A
#
# COMPACT_ATOMS: atom_id res chain seq x y z
N GLN A 1 -10.31 2.36 23.13
CA GLN A 1 -10.41 1.32 22.08
C GLN A 1 -11.77 1.29 21.39
N GLY A 2 -12.88 1.66 22.05
CA GLY A 2 -14.21 1.61 21.43
C GLY A 2 -14.45 2.47 20.18
N GLU A 3 -13.71 3.57 19.97
CA GLU A 3 -13.89 4.41 18.78
C GLU A 3 -13.44 3.72 17.47
N GLU A 4 -12.33 2.96 17.50
CA GLU A 4 -11.82 2.24 16.34
C GLU A 4 -12.66 1.00 16.01
N GLU A 5 -13.21 0.34 17.04
CA GLU A 5 -14.13 -0.79 16.89
C GLU A 5 -15.41 -0.35 16.17
N ASN A 6 -15.95 0.81 16.55
CA ASN A 6 -17.16 1.39 15.97
C ASN A 6 -16.93 2.14 14.65
N ALA A 7 -15.69 2.49 14.31
CA ALA A 7 -15.40 3.12 13.03
C ALA A 7 -15.71 2.16 11.87
N CYS A 8 -16.28 2.71 10.80
CA CYS A 8 -16.51 2.02 9.54
C CYS A 8 -15.48 2.52 8.52
N ALA A 9 -14.72 1.65 7.86
CA ALA A 9 -13.82 2.03 6.77
C ALA A 9 -14.38 1.53 5.44
N CYS A 10 -14.41 2.39 4.43
CA CYS A 10 -14.74 1.98 3.06
C CYS A 10 -13.56 1.22 2.46
N TYR A 11 -13.83 0.08 1.82
CA TYR A 11 -12.80 -0.68 1.11
C TYR A 11 -12.84 -0.36 -0.38
N SER A 12 -11.66 -0.20 -0.98
CA SER A 12 -11.53 0.11 -2.40
C SER A 12 -10.34 -0.63 -2.99
N ASP A 13 -10.43 -0.94 -4.29
CA ASP A 13 -9.25 -1.24 -5.09
C ASP A 13 -8.33 -0.01 -5.14
N PRO A 14 -7.02 -0.19 -5.43
CA PRO A 14 -6.09 0.94 -5.46
C PRO A 14 -6.48 1.94 -6.54
N LEU A 15 -6.45 3.22 -6.18
CA LEU A 15 -6.74 4.37 -7.03
C LEU A 15 -5.42 5.11 -7.36
N ASP A 16 -5.53 6.38 -7.70
CA ASP A 16 -4.44 7.25 -8.13
C ASP A 16 -3.33 7.48 -7.10
N TYR A 17 -3.67 7.46 -5.82
CA TYR A 17 -2.74 7.69 -4.72
C TYR A 17 -2.79 6.56 -3.70
N LEU A 18 -1.62 6.21 -3.16
CA LEU A 18 -1.44 5.20 -2.12
C LEU A 18 -0.81 5.84 -0.88
N TYR A 19 -1.32 5.47 0.29
CA TYR A 19 -0.89 6.02 1.57
C TYR A 19 -0.46 4.88 2.49
N GLU A 20 0.73 5.04 3.06
CA GLU A 20 1.24 4.16 4.10
C GLU A 20 1.44 4.96 5.39
N PRO A 21 0.71 4.66 6.48
CA PRO A 21 0.78 5.41 7.73
C PRO A 21 2.15 5.26 8.39
N ASN A 22 2.54 6.25 9.20
CA ASN A 22 3.77 6.16 9.98
C ASN A 22 3.67 5.10 11.11
N ALA A 23 4.81 4.79 11.72
CA ALA A 23 4.89 3.78 12.77
C ALA A 23 4.05 4.10 14.02
N SER A 24 3.84 5.38 14.33
CA SER A 24 3.04 5.81 15.49
C SER A 24 1.56 5.45 15.32
N ILE A 25 0.99 5.71 14.15
CA ILE A 25 -0.38 5.31 13.82
C ILE A 25 -0.54 3.79 13.85
N LEU A 26 0.43 3.06 13.28
CA LEU A 26 0.39 1.60 13.28
C LEU A 26 0.40 1.02 14.70
N LYS A 27 1.21 1.59 15.60
CA LYS A 27 1.27 1.20 17.02
C LYS A 27 0.00 1.56 17.79
N ALA A 28 -0.65 2.67 17.43
CA ALA A 28 -1.89 3.11 18.06
C ALA A 28 -3.11 2.26 17.64
N GLY A 29 -3.00 1.48 16.56
CA GLY A 29 -4.11 0.65 16.06
C GLY A 29 -5.26 1.44 15.41
N ALA A 30 -5.05 2.73 15.10
CA ALA A 30 -6.08 3.61 14.53
C ALA A 30 -6.24 3.41 13.01
N PHE A 31 -6.65 2.21 12.59
CA PHE A 31 -6.65 1.80 11.18
C PHE A 31 -7.87 2.26 10.39
N LYS A 32 -9.06 2.25 10.99
CA LYS A 32 -10.30 2.71 10.38
C LYS A 32 -10.48 4.19 10.63
N ILE A 33 -10.12 4.67 11.83
CA ILE A 33 -10.18 6.10 12.16
C ILE A 33 -9.36 6.92 11.17
N ILE A 34 -8.11 6.54 10.88
CA ILE A 34 -7.29 7.30 9.94
C ILE A 34 -7.87 7.30 8.51
N ALA A 35 -8.52 6.22 8.09
CA ALA A 35 -9.20 6.19 6.80
C ALA A 35 -10.33 7.22 6.78
N ASN A 36 -11.12 7.30 7.85
CA ASN A 36 -12.26 8.22 7.95
C ASN A 36 -11.82 9.67 8.08
N THR A 37 -10.84 9.96 8.94
CA THR A 37 -10.32 11.32 9.16
C THR A 37 -9.84 11.96 7.85
N TYR A 38 -9.25 11.17 6.96
CA TYR A 38 -8.69 11.66 5.69
C TYR A 38 -9.55 11.32 4.46
N GLY A 39 -10.74 10.75 4.65
CA GLY A 39 -11.64 10.36 3.55
C GLY A 39 -11.03 9.34 2.58
N LEU A 40 -10.21 8.42 3.07
CA LEU A 40 -9.47 7.43 2.28
C LEU A 40 -10.19 6.08 2.24
N GLY A 41 -10.10 5.39 1.11
CA GLY A 41 -10.45 3.98 1.01
C GLY A 41 -9.33 3.11 1.58
N LYS A 42 -9.65 2.03 2.27
CA LYS A 42 -8.68 1.04 2.77
C LYS A 42 -8.59 -0.13 1.79
N LEU A 43 -7.38 -0.62 1.49
CA LEU A 43 -7.25 -1.73 0.53
C LEU A 43 -7.79 -3.05 1.08
N HIS A 44 -7.57 -3.30 2.38
CA HIS A 44 -7.99 -4.51 3.10
C HIS A 44 -7.81 -4.28 4.62
N PRO A 45 -8.57 -4.94 5.52
CA PRO A 45 -8.42 -4.80 6.97
C PRO A 45 -6.97 -4.88 7.45
N ASN A 46 -6.25 -5.94 7.05
CA ASN A 46 -4.88 -6.23 7.52
C ASN A 46 -3.75 -5.60 6.68
N SER A 47 -4.05 -4.95 5.54
CA SER A 47 -2.98 -4.41 4.68
C SER A 47 -2.43 -3.08 5.17
N HIS A 48 -3.17 -2.35 6.01
CA HIS A 48 -2.81 -1.00 6.50
C HIS A 48 -2.31 -0.04 5.41
N LEU A 49 -2.86 -0.18 4.20
CA LEU A 49 -2.66 0.70 3.07
C LEU A 49 -3.99 1.34 2.71
N TYR A 50 -3.93 2.62 2.34
CA TYR A 50 -5.10 3.42 1.99
C TYR A 50 -4.93 4.04 0.61
N THR A 51 -6.02 4.51 0.02
CA THR A 51 -6.04 5.02 -1.34
C THR A 51 -7.12 6.08 -1.57
N SER A 52 -6.91 6.93 -2.57
CA SER A 52 -7.85 7.96 -3.01
C SER A 52 -7.61 8.32 -4.48
N GLY A 53 -8.64 8.87 -5.14
CA GLY A 53 -8.53 9.40 -6.50
C GLY A 53 -7.76 10.73 -6.56
N THR A 54 -7.81 11.52 -5.49
CA THR A 54 -7.15 12.83 -5.38
C THR A 54 -6.05 12.82 -4.33
N LEU A 55 -5.04 13.66 -4.47
CA LEU A 55 -3.98 13.79 -3.47
C LEU A 55 -4.55 14.39 -2.17
N VAL A 56 -4.35 13.69 -1.06
CA VAL A 56 -4.68 14.18 0.29
C VAL A 56 -3.39 14.56 1.01
N SER A 57 -3.05 15.85 0.99
CA SER A 57 -1.87 16.39 1.68
C SER A 57 -2.05 16.35 3.20
N GLY A 58 -0.95 16.29 3.95
CA GLY A 58 -0.96 16.28 5.42
C GLY A 58 -1.25 14.92 6.05
N PHE A 59 -1.38 13.85 5.25
CA PHE A 59 -1.49 12.49 5.76
C PHE A 59 -0.26 12.12 6.63
N PRO A 60 -0.45 11.56 7.84
CA PRO A 60 0.64 11.26 8.77
C PRO A 60 1.35 9.96 8.38
N GLY A 61 2.15 10.03 7.33
CA GLY A 61 2.83 8.89 6.74
C GLY A 61 3.47 9.23 5.41
N ARG A 62 3.59 8.22 4.55
CA ARG A 62 4.15 8.33 3.22
C ARG A 62 3.04 8.33 2.17
N ILE A 63 3.16 9.20 1.19
CA ILE A 63 2.23 9.33 0.08
C ILE A 63 2.93 8.98 -1.22
N PHE A 64 2.25 8.19 -2.05
CA PHE A 64 2.78 7.74 -3.34
C PHE A 64 1.75 7.94 -4.44
N LYS A 65 2.20 8.34 -5.63
CA LYS A 65 1.40 8.30 -6.86
C LYS A 65 1.47 6.91 -7.44
N VAL A 66 0.32 6.29 -7.67
CA VAL A 66 0.22 4.97 -8.31
C VAL A 66 0.52 5.14 -9.80
N CYS A 67 1.46 4.32 -10.29
CA CYS A 67 1.87 4.28 -11.69
C CYS A 67 1.35 3.03 -12.42
N GLY A 68 0.95 1.99 -11.68
CA GLY A 68 0.39 0.77 -12.25
C GLY A 68 0.03 -0.26 -11.19
N ILE A 69 -1.01 -1.04 -11.44
CA ILE A 69 -1.51 -2.10 -10.55
C ILE A 69 -1.55 -3.39 -11.35
N HIS A 70 -0.96 -4.44 -10.80
CA HIS A 70 -0.77 -5.68 -11.53
C HIS A 70 -1.07 -6.88 -10.64
N PRO A 71 -1.67 -7.95 -11.21
CA PRO A 71 -1.82 -9.20 -10.50
C PRO A 71 -0.46 -9.72 -10.04
N ALA A 72 -0.40 -10.38 -8.89
CA ALA A 72 0.79 -11.05 -8.38
C ALA A 72 1.17 -12.31 -9.20
N LYS A 73 1.47 -12.13 -10.49
CA LYS A 73 1.97 -13.15 -11.40
C LYS A 73 3.40 -12.81 -11.82
N ALA A 74 4.19 -13.83 -12.11
CA ALA A 74 5.65 -13.73 -12.33
C ALA A 74 6.08 -12.82 -13.51
N SER A 75 5.16 -12.38 -14.37
CA SER A 75 5.46 -11.62 -15.60
C SER A 75 5.58 -10.11 -15.43
N PHE A 76 5.42 -9.56 -14.22
CA PHE A 76 5.17 -8.11 -14.06
C PHE A 76 6.41 -7.20 -13.98
N CYS A 77 7.60 -7.70 -13.64
CA CYS A 77 8.78 -6.86 -13.39
C CYS A 77 9.97 -7.22 -14.27
N LYS A 78 9.81 -7.28 -15.60
CA LYS A 78 10.95 -7.54 -16.49
C LYS A 78 11.89 -6.33 -16.66
N ASP A 79 11.42 -5.13 -16.36
CA ASP A 79 12.13 -3.87 -16.67
C ASP A 79 12.43 -3.02 -15.42
N LEU A 80 12.67 -3.65 -14.27
CA LEU A 80 12.95 -2.94 -13.03
C LEU A 80 14.29 -3.39 -12.46
N ASP A 81 15.31 -2.54 -12.57
CA ASP A 81 16.64 -2.82 -12.00
C ASP A 81 16.71 -2.48 -10.50
N LYS A 82 16.06 -1.38 -10.10
CA LYS A 82 16.05 -0.88 -8.71
C LYS A 82 14.67 -0.40 -8.30
N ALA A 83 14.18 -0.88 -7.16
CA ALA A 83 12.97 -0.37 -6.52
C ALA A 83 12.95 -0.65 -5.03
N ASN A 84 12.27 0.21 -4.27
CA ASN A 84 11.98 -0.02 -2.86
C ASN A 84 10.76 -0.95 -2.73
N LEU A 85 10.90 -2.09 -2.05
CA LEU A 85 9.81 -3.05 -1.89
C LEU A 85 9.22 -3.02 -0.47
N ALA A 86 7.91 -2.84 -0.38
CA ALA A 86 7.13 -3.00 0.83
C ALA A 86 6.13 -4.15 0.66
N VAL A 87 6.07 -5.05 1.64
CA VAL A 87 5.13 -6.17 1.66
C VAL A 87 4.14 -5.95 2.80
N ARG A 88 2.85 -5.94 2.47
CA ARG A 88 1.76 -5.68 3.42
C ARG A 88 0.62 -6.67 3.21
N ASN A 89 0.44 -7.60 4.15
CA ASN A 89 -0.59 -8.65 4.09
C ASN A 89 -0.52 -9.41 2.75
N PHE A 90 0.58 -10.12 2.53
CA PHE A 90 0.87 -10.84 1.29
C PHE A 90 1.54 -12.18 1.64
N PRO A 91 1.30 -13.27 0.89
CA PRO A 91 1.76 -14.62 1.27
C PRO A 91 3.28 -14.85 1.16
N CYS A 92 4.00 -13.96 0.46
CA CYS A 92 5.44 -14.10 0.21
C CYS A 92 6.23 -13.03 0.96
N LYS A 93 7.41 -13.38 1.47
CA LYS A 93 8.28 -12.45 2.19
C LYS A 93 9.00 -11.49 1.23
N THR A 94 9.41 -10.34 1.75
CA THR A 94 10.12 -9.29 0.99
C THR A 94 11.32 -9.84 0.22
N GLU A 95 12.21 -10.61 0.85
CA GLU A 95 13.43 -11.12 0.22
C GLU A 95 13.17 -12.14 -0.90
N GLU A 96 12.17 -13.02 -0.70
CA GLU A 96 11.74 -13.96 -1.73
C GLU A 96 11.17 -13.22 -2.94
N LEU A 97 10.38 -12.18 -2.68
CA LEU A 97 9.79 -11.37 -3.73
C LEU A 97 10.84 -10.53 -4.46
N LYS A 98 11.83 -9.94 -3.76
CA LYS A 98 12.99 -9.28 -4.39
C LYS A 98 13.72 -10.23 -5.35
N ARG A 99 14.01 -11.46 -4.92
CA ARG A 99 14.67 -12.47 -5.75
C ARG A 99 13.84 -12.85 -6.96
N LYS A 100 12.52 -13.03 -6.80
CA LYS A 100 11.59 -13.34 -7.91
C LYS A 100 11.49 -12.20 -8.92
N LEU A 101 11.46 -10.96 -8.44
CA LEU A 101 11.37 -9.77 -9.29
C LEU A 101 12.74 -9.31 -9.83
N LYS A 102 13.85 -9.90 -9.35
CA LYS A 102 15.22 -9.54 -9.71
C LYS A 102 15.57 -8.06 -9.51
N ILE A 103 14.92 -7.42 -8.54
CA ILE A 103 15.12 -6.00 -8.21
C ILE A 103 16.20 -5.84 -7.13
N LYS A 104 17.00 -4.77 -7.22
CA LYS A 104 17.86 -4.29 -6.14
C LYS A 104 17.16 -3.19 -5.35
N ASP A 105 17.57 -2.98 -4.10
CA ASP A 105 17.05 -1.89 -3.28
C ASP A 105 17.47 -0.51 -3.83
N GLY A 106 16.62 0.49 -3.59
CA GLY A 106 16.83 1.89 -3.97
C GLY A 106 16.12 2.31 -5.25
N GLY A 107 16.48 3.50 -5.75
CA GLY A 107 15.80 4.16 -6.86
C GLY A 107 14.53 4.93 -6.44
N GLU A 108 13.84 5.48 -7.43
CA GLU A 108 12.67 6.35 -7.22
C GLU A 108 11.34 5.60 -7.16
N LEU A 109 11.36 4.34 -7.59
CA LEU A 109 10.18 3.49 -7.65
C LEU A 109 9.95 2.78 -6.32
N TYR A 110 8.67 2.69 -5.96
CA TYR A 110 8.19 1.93 -4.83
C TYR A 110 7.25 0.84 -5.32
N ILE A 111 7.40 -0.36 -4.78
CA ILE A 111 6.57 -1.51 -5.07
C ILE A 111 5.89 -1.92 -3.77
N PHE A 112 4.56 -2.01 -3.81
CA PHE A 112 3.76 -2.52 -2.71
C PHE A 112 3.14 -3.84 -3.12
N ALA A 113 3.52 -4.92 -2.44
CA ALA A 113 2.87 -6.22 -2.58
C ALA A 113 1.81 -6.35 -1.50
N THR A 114 0.55 -6.48 -1.89
CA THR A 114 -0.57 -6.51 -0.94
C THR A 114 -1.75 -7.35 -1.40
N THR A 115 -2.68 -7.60 -0.48
CA THR A 115 -3.96 -8.27 -0.75
C THR A 115 -5.08 -7.25 -0.65
N LEU A 116 -5.99 -7.28 -1.62
CA LEU A 116 -7.18 -6.45 -1.68
C LEU A 116 -8.34 -7.08 -0.89
N ALA A 117 -9.38 -6.29 -0.59
CA ALA A 117 -10.57 -6.74 0.13
C ALA A 117 -11.27 -7.95 -0.51
N ASN A 118 -11.16 -8.10 -1.83
CA ASN A 118 -11.67 -9.25 -2.59
C ASN A 118 -10.74 -10.49 -2.56
N GLY A 119 -9.69 -10.48 -1.75
CA GLY A 119 -8.73 -11.59 -1.61
C GLY A 119 -7.66 -11.65 -2.72
N LYS A 120 -7.71 -10.79 -3.74
CA LYS A 120 -6.71 -10.81 -4.82
C LYS A 120 -5.37 -10.25 -4.34
N HIS A 121 -4.30 -10.95 -4.69
CA HIS A 121 -2.92 -10.52 -4.48
C HIS A 121 -2.47 -9.63 -5.64
N VAL A 122 -2.00 -8.44 -5.33
CA VAL A 122 -1.57 -7.44 -6.32
C VAL A 122 -0.21 -6.86 -5.97
N ILE A 123 0.46 -6.37 -7.01
CA ILE A 123 1.67 -5.57 -6.95
C ILE A 123 1.32 -4.17 -7.46
N ILE A 124 1.53 -3.16 -6.62
CA ILE A 124 1.26 -1.76 -6.94
C ILE A 124 2.59 -1.05 -7.13
N ARG A 125 2.84 -0.53 -8.33
CA ARG A 125 4.01 0.28 -8.67
C ARG A 125 3.66 1.74 -8.41
N CYS A 126 4.49 2.43 -7.65
CA CYS A 126 4.29 3.81 -7.29
C CYS A 126 5.57 4.64 -7.41
N ARG A 127 5.42 5.96 -7.40
CA ARG A 127 6.49 6.94 -7.20
C ARG A 127 6.19 7.77 -5.95
N LYS A 128 7.21 8.17 -5.22
CA LYS A 128 7.03 9.04 -4.05
C LYS A 128 6.61 10.44 -4.51
N THR A 129 5.57 11.01 -3.91
CA THR A 129 5.00 12.31 -4.32
C THR A 129 5.64 13.49 -3.58
N ALA A 130 6.93 13.38 -3.22
CA ALA A 130 7.70 14.18 -2.24
C ALA A 130 7.45 13.82 -0.77
#